data_AF-A0AAD9GYD6-F1
#
_entry.id   AF-A0AAD9GYD6-F1
#
_cell.length_a   1.000
_cell.length_b   1.000
_cell.length_c   1.000
_cell.angle_alpha   90.00
_cell.angle_beta   90.00
_cell.angle_gamma   90.00
#
_symmetry.space_group_name_H-M   'P 1'
#
loop_
_entity.id
_entity.type
_entity.pdbx_description
1 polymer ?
#
loop_
_entity_poly.entity_id
_entity_poly.type
_entity_poly.pdbx_seq_one_letter_code
_entity_poly.pdbx_strand_id
1 'polypeptide(L)' 'MKLQDDNVTLLDVRDIFDALIEMHPEASTYLGPDANIVKDPSFEEACVLVLANKTAQLAVEQEQMLDLFRSKSA' A
#
# COMPACT_ATOMS: atom_id res chain seq x y z
N MET A 1 -11.30 -13.45 -6.53
CA MET A 1 -10.59 -12.26 -7.03
C MET A 1 -9.12 -12.61 -7.22
N LYS A 2 -8.44 -12.08 -8.23
CA LYS A 2 -6.99 -12.25 -8.41
C LYS A 2 -6.28 -10.99 -7.92
N LEU A 3 -5.19 -11.13 -7.15
CA LEU A 3 -4.50 -9.98 -6.55
C LEU A 3 -3.67 -9.14 -7.54
N GLN A 4 -3.30 -9.72 -8.69
CA GLN A 4 -2.50 -9.07 -9.73
C GLN A 4 -3.32 -8.84 -11.00
N ASP A 5 -4.57 -8.41 -10.84
CA ASP A 5 -5.44 -8.01 -11.95
C ASP A 5 -5.29 -6.52 -12.20
N ASP A 6 -5.42 -6.07 -13.45
CA ASP A 6 -5.29 -4.65 -13.83
C ASP A 6 -6.32 -3.75 -13.14
N ASN A 7 -7.44 -4.34 -12.68
CA ASN A 7 -8.51 -3.61 -11.98
C ASN A 7 -8.38 -3.64 -10.45
N VAL A 8 -7.27 -4.18 -9.92
CA VAL A 8 -7.03 -4.30 -8.48
C VAL A 8 -5.94 -3.32 -8.08
N THR A 9 -6.27 -2.42 -7.15
CA THR A 9 -5.33 -1.44 -6.63
C THR A 9 -4.55 -2.00 -5.45
N LEU A 10 -3.44 -1.34 -5.07
CA LEU A 10 -2.68 -1.71 -3.87
C LEU A 10 -3.52 -1.60 -2.59
N LEU A 11 -4.48 -0.68 -2.56
CA LEU A 11 -5.44 -0.56 -1.45
C LEU A 11 -6.34 -1.79 -1.35
N ASP A 12 -6.89 -2.27 -2.48
CA ASP A 12 -7.74 -3.47 -2.49
C ASP A 12 -6.95 -4.70 -1.99
N VAL A 13 -5.69 -4.84 -2.41
CA VAL A 13 -4.82 -5.92 -1.91
C VAL A 13 -4.58 -5.80 -0.41
N ARG A 14 -4.37 -4.57 0.08
CA ARG A 14 -4.13 -4.30 1.50
C ARG A 14 -5.34 -4.66 2.36
N ASP A 15 -6.54 -4.28 1.94
CA ASP A 15 -7.78 -4.63 2.64
C ASP A 15 -7.99 -6.15 2.76
N ILE A 16 -7.63 -6.91 1.71
CA ILE A 16 -7.69 -8.38 1.74
C ILE A 16 -6.66 -8.96 2.70
N PHE A 17 -5.44 -8.43 2.71
CA PHE A 17 -4.37 -8.90 3.59
C PHE A 17 -4.72 -8.63 5.05
N ASP A 18 -5.25 -7.44 5.36
CA ASP A 18 -5.67 -7.10 6.72
C ASP A 18 -6.82 -8.01 7.19
N ALA A 19 -7.84 -8.25 6.35
CA ALA A 19 -8.90 -9.21 6.65
C ALA A 19 -8.37 -10.65 6.84
N LEU A 20 -7.36 -11.06 6.07
CA LEU A 20 -6.74 -12.38 6.23
C LEU A 20 -5.94 -12.47 7.54
N ILE A 21 -5.24 -11.41 7.93
CA ILE A 21 -4.50 -11.32 9.19
C ILE A 21 -5.46 -11.35 10.39
N GLU A 22 -6.62 -10.71 10.29
CA GLU A 22 -7.66 -10.79 11.33
C GLU A 22 -8.14 -12.23 11.57
N MET A 23 -8.26 -13.03 10.50
CA MET A 23 -8.64 -14.45 10.60
C MET A 23 -7.47 -15.36 11.00
N HIS A 24 -6.25 -15.01 10.57
CA HIS A 24 -5.03 -15.79 10.71
C HIS A 24 -3.86 -14.88 11.12
N PRO A 25 -3.73 -14.55 12.42
CA PRO A 25 -2.71 -13.61 12.90
C PRO A 25 -1.27 -13.96 12.48
N GLU A 26 -0.97 -15.25 12.31
CA GLU A 26 0.32 -15.75 11.82
C GLU A 26 0.70 -15.23 10.43
N ALA A 27 -0.28 -14.87 9.60
CA ALA A 27 -0.06 -14.35 8.25
C ALA A 27 0.61 -12.97 8.26
N SER A 28 0.52 -12.22 9.37
CA SER A 28 1.17 -10.90 9.53
C SER A 28 2.68 -10.94 9.26
N THR A 29 3.35 -12.06 9.56
CA THR A 29 4.79 -12.23 9.31
C THR A 29 5.15 -12.15 7.83
N TYR A 30 4.18 -12.41 6.95
CA TYR A 30 4.37 -12.42 5.50
C TYR A 30 3.61 -11.30 4.80
N LEU A 31 2.45 -10.91 5.33
CA LEU A 31 1.51 -10.02 4.65
C LEU A 31 1.34 -8.68 5.36
N GLY A 32 1.89 -8.50 6.57
CA GLY A 32 1.82 -7.24 7.30
C GLY A 32 2.49 -6.09 6.55
N PRO A 33 2.11 -4.83 6.84
CA PRO A 33 2.71 -3.65 6.24
C PRO A 33 4.23 -3.54 6.52
N ASP A 34 4.70 -4.14 7.61
CA ASP A 34 6.08 -4.19 8.06
C ASP A 34 6.75 -5.56 7.82
N ALA A 35 6.10 -6.46 7.07
CA ALA A 35 6.66 -7.77 6.78
C ALA A 35 8.00 -7.65 6.02
N ASN A 36 8.97 -8.50 6.37
CA ASN A 36 10.34 -8.47 5.78
C ASN A 36 10.40 -8.56 4.25
N ILE A 37 9.33 -9.04 3.61
CA ILE A 37 9.26 -9.13 2.15
C ILE A 37 8.95 -7.77 1.49
N VAL A 38 8.34 -6.85 2.22
CA VAL A 38 8.03 -5.49 1.78
C VAL A 38 9.34 -4.73 1.59
N LYS A 39 9.56 -4.22 0.38
CA LYS A 39 10.83 -3.60 0.00
C LYS A 39 11.01 -2.22 0.60
N ASP A 40 9.92 -1.45 0.62
CA ASP A 40 9.89 -0.12 1.18
C ASP A 40 8.49 0.10 1.81
N PRO A 41 8.36 -0.16 3.13
CA PRO A 41 7.10 0.01 3.84
C PRO A 41 6.53 1.43 3.75
N SER A 42 7.41 2.44 3.78
CA SER A 42 7.00 3.84 3.72
C SER A 42 6.40 4.20 2.36
N PHE A 43 7.00 3.70 1.28
CA PHE A 43 6.46 3.87 -0.07
C PHE A 43 5.11 3.16 -0.25
N GLU A 44 5.00 1.91 0.21
CA GLU A 44 3.75 1.15 0.10
C GLU A 44 2.60 1.82 0.88
N GLU A 45 2.86 2.25 2.11
CA GLU A 45 1.90 3.02 2.92
C GLU A 45 1.47 4.31 2.19
N ALA A 46 2.42 5.05 1.61
CA ALA A 46 2.12 6.27 0.87
C ALA A 46 1.17 6.00 -0.32
N CYS A 47 1.42 4.92 -1.08
CA CYS A 47 0.54 4.49 -2.16
C CYS A 47 -0.87 4.16 -1.67
N VAL A 48 -0.99 3.40 -0.58
CA VAL A 48 -2.29 3.04 0.04
C VAL A 48 -3.04 4.30 0.48
N LEU A 49 -2.37 5.28 1.10
CA LEU A 49 -2.97 6.54 1.52
C LEU A 49 -3.50 7.37 0.34
N VAL A 50 -2.73 7.45 -0.76
CA VAL A 50 -3.19 8.13 -1.99
C VAL A 50 -4.44 7.46 -2.55
N LEU A 51 -4.42 6.13 -2.70
CA LEU A 51 -5.55 5.36 -3.23
C LEU A 51 -6.80 5.46 -2.34
N ALA A 52 -6.61 5.58 -1.03
CA ALA A 52 -7.67 5.80 -0.06
C ALA A 52 -8.19 7.25 -0.02
N ASN A 53 -7.68 8.15 -0.88
CA ASN A 53 -7.96 9.59 -0.86
C ASN A 53 -7.62 10.26 0.49
N LYS A 54 -6.59 9.76 1.18
CA LYS A 54 -6.11 10.24 2.48
C LYS A 54 -4.78 10.98 2.37
N THR A 55 -4.55 11.70 1.28
CA THR A 55 -3.28 12.39 0.99
C THR A 55 -2.87 13.40 2.07
N ALA A 56 -3.81 13.95 2.82
CA ALA A 56 -3.53 14.82 3.97
C ALA A 56 -2.78 14.14 5.13
N GLN A 57 -2.67 12.80 5.11
CA GLN A 57 -1.94 12.01 6.12
C GLN A 57 -0.51 11.67 5.69
N LEU A 58 -0.10 12.04 4.47
CA LEU A 58 1.24 11.78 3.98
C LEU A 58 2.27 12.61 4.75
N ALA A 59 3.37 11.96 5.15
CA ALA A 59 4.55 12.66 5.61
C ALA A 59 5.27 13.37 4.44
N VAL A 60 6.07 14.39 4.74
CA VAL A 60 6.83 15.14 3.72
C VAL A 60 7.73 14.21 2.92
N GLU A 61 8.36 13.24 3.57
CA GLU A 61 9.23 12.26 2.94
C GLU A 61 8.45 11.33 1.99
N GLN A 62 7.23 10.93 2.37
CA GLN A 62 6.35 10.13 1.54
C GLN A 62 5.88 10.90 0.31
N GLU A 63 5.54 12.19 0.45
CA GLU A 63 5.21 13.03 -0.70
C GLU A 63 6.37 13.10 -1.69
N GLN A 64 7.60 13.32 -1.20
CA GLN A 64 8.81 13.36 -2.02
C GLN A 64 9.11 12.02 -2.72
N MET A 65 8.87 10.89 -2.04
CA MET A 65 8.99 9.56 -2.66
C MET A 65 8.03 9.40 -3.84
N LEU A 66 6.81 9.91 -3.70
CA LEU A 66 5.77 9.80 -4.73
C LEU A 66 5.94 10.80 -5.88
N ASP A 67 6.72 11.87 -5.71
CA ASP A 67 6.95 12.87 -6.76
C ASP A 67 7.53 12.26 -8.04
N LEU A 68 8.34 11.21 -7.94
CA LEU A 68 8.88 10.48 -9.10
C LEU A 68 7.79 9.85 -9.97
N PHE A 69 6.64 9.53 -9.36
CA PHE A 69 5.50 8.85 -9.99
C PHE A 69 4.36 9.79 -10.34
N ARG A 70 4.42 11.07 -9.95
CA ARG A 70 3.47 12.07 -10.43
C ARG A 70 3.61 12.19 -11.94
N SER A 71 2.55 11.85 -12.67
CA SER A 71 2.50 12.17 -14.09
C SER A 71 2.63 13.69 -14.24
N LYS A 72 3.60 14.16 -15.02
CA LYS A 72 3.47 15.50 -15.60
C LYS A 72 2.26 15.44 -16.51
N SER A 73 1.15 16.05 -16.11
CA SER A 73 0.03 16.28 -17.02
C SER A 73 0.60 16.96 -18.27
N ALA A 74 0.49 16.29 -19.41
CA ALA A 74 0.78 16.87 -20.72
C ALA A 74 -0.31 17.89 -21.09
#